data_AF-A0A4J1ZLH1-F1
#
_entry.id   AF-A0A4J1ZLH1-F1
#
_cell.length_a   1.000
_cell.length_b   1.000
_cell.length_c   1.000
_cell.angle_alpha   90.00
_cell.angle_beta   90.00
_cell.angle_gamma   90.00
#
_symmetry.space_group_name_H-M   'P 1'
#
loop_
_entity.id
_entity.type
_entity.pdbx_description
1 polymer ?
#
loop_
_entity_poly.entity_id
_entity_poly.type
_entity_poly.pdbx_seq_one_letter_code
_entity_poly.pdbx_strand_id
1 'polypeptide(L)'
;MKTKQGLVGTKYSIGVYDRITSDSWKYRNMVLPLLTLPERSVFVISTISSLGFGAYDRYRNKEHQANGDLNSFVEKSAHETAERQRDHYDYWYRILDEKGREKLYRNILLYDAYKFGTDHTEGKATEVANFDNPNPAMKHFFGPVGNKVGHNGHGAYATGDAVYYMGYRMLDKDGAITYTHEMTHDSDQDIYLGGYGRRSGLGPEFFAKGLLQAPDQPSDATITINSILKHKTSDSTEGQRLQVLDPTTRFNDAADLQNYVHNMFDVVYMLEYLEGQSIVKQLDAYQKMTALRKIENKYVKDPADGNDVYATNVVKNLTEDEAKKLTSFDSLIDNNILSAREYKAGTYERNGYFTIKLFAPIFSALSSEKGTPGDLMGRRIAYELLAAKGFKDGMVPYISNQYEEDAKQQGQTINLYGKERGLVTDELVLKKVFDGKYKTWAEFKTAMYQERVDQFGNLKQVTFKDPTKRWPSYGTKTINNVDELQKLMDEAVLQDATGTRWSNYNPEIDSAVHKLKRAIFKAYLAQTNDFRSSIFENKK
;
A
#
# COMPACT_ATOMS: atom_id res chain seq x y z
N MET A 1 -12.08 5.03 23.30
CA MET A 1 -11.53 6.17 22.53
C MET A 1 -12.21 7.49 22.91
N LYS A 2 -13.52 7.66 22.65
CA LYS A 2 -14.26 8.92 22.94
C LYS A 2 -14.09 9.45 24.37
N THR A 3 -14.08 8.58 25.38
CA THR A 3 -13.92 8.97 26.80
C THR A 3 -12.55 9.56 27.11
N LYS A 4 -11.47 9.12 26.45
CA LYS A 4 -10.11 9.68 26.65
C LYS A 4 -9.96 11.03 25.93
N GLN A 5 -10.53 11.15 24.74
CA GLN A 5 -10.35 12.32 23.87
C GLN A 5 -11.08 13.59 24.35
N GLY A 6 -12.13 13.43 25.17
CA GLY A 6 -12.83 14.55 25.80
C GLY A 6 -12.15 15.10 27.05
N LEU A 7 -11.04 14.50 27.51
CA LEU A 7 -10.32 14.97 28.70
C LEU A 7 -9.46 16.19 28.38
N VAL A 8 -9.86 17.33 28.93
CA VAL A 8 -9.22 18.63 28.73
C VAL A 8 -7.82 18.66 29.35
N GLY A 9 -6.86 19.28 28.66
CA GLY A 9 -5.50 19.51 29.17
C GLY A 9 -4.64 18.24 29.28
N THR A 10 -5.06 17.14 28.67
CA THR A 10 -4.30 15.87 28.64
C THR A 10 -3.68 15.64 27.26
N LYS A 11 -2.68 14.75 27.16
CA LYS A 11 -2.12 14.30 25.87
C LYS A 11 -3.17 13.65 24.94
N TYR A 12 -4.33 13.29 25.49
CA TYR A 12 -5.41 12.63 24.76
C TYR A 12 -6.40 13.61 24.13
N SER A 13 -6.40 14.88 24.57
CA SER A 13 -7.37 15.88 24.10
C SER A 13 -7.27 16.10 22.60
N ILE A 14 -8.42 16.09 21.93
CA ILE A 14 -8.52 16.49 20.51
C ILE A 14 -8.85 17.98 20.35
N GLY A 15 -9.07 18.71 21.45
CA GLY A 15 -9.36 20.13 21.44
C GLY A 15 -8.21 20.94 20.82
N VAL A 16 -8.52 21.79 19.83
CA VAL A 16 -7.51 22.59 19.12
C VAL A 16 -6.69 23.44 20.10
N TYR A 17 -7.36 24.07 21.07
CA TYR A 17 -6.70 24.90 22.08
C TYR A 17 -5.72 24.08 22.93
N ASP A 18 -6.15 22.95 23.50
CA ASP A 18 -5.31 22.08 24.32
C ASP A 18 -4.06 21.60 23.56
N ARG A 19 -4.23 21.27 22.27
CA ARG A 19 -3.13 20.77 21.44
C ARG A 19 -2.14 21.87 21.07
N ILE A 20 -2.61 23.05 20.64
CA ILE A 20 -1.74 24.18 20.30
C ILE A 20 -1.02 24.71 21.54
N THR A 21 -1.68 24.72 22.71
CA THR A 21 -1.09 25.22 23.96
C THR A 21 -0.23 24.20 24.68
N SER A 22 -0.24 22.92 24.26
CA SER A 22 0.61 21.87 24.82
C SER A 22 2.10 22.17 24.67
N ASP A 23 2.91 21.70 25.63
CA ASP A 23 4.36 21.93 25.63
C ASP A 23 5.09 21.16 24.52
N SER A 24 4.51 20.07 24.03
CA SER A 24 5.08 19.27 22.93
C SER A 24 4.88 19.89 21.54
N TRP A 25 4.08 20.95 21.42
CA TRP A 25 3.77 21.55 20.12
C TRP A 25 4.81 22.61 19.74
N LYS A 26 5.40 22.47 18.54
CA LYS A 26 6.44 23.38 18.04
C LYS A 26 5.92 24.79 17.72
N TYR A 27 4.64 24.89 17.35
CA TYR A 27 4.04 26.13 16.81
C TYR A 27 2.97 26.69 17.74
N ARG A 28 3.27 26.79 19.06
CA ARG A 28 2.33 27.35 20.06
C ARG A 28 1.93 28.80 19.73
N ASN A 29 2.80 29.51 19.01
CA ASN A 29 2.54 30.85 18.48
C ASN A 29 1.35 30.92 17.51
N MET A 30 0.82 29.79 17.01
CA MET A 30 -0.39 29.75 16.18
C MET A 30 -1.65 30.22 16.92
N VAL A 31 -1.69 30.16 18.26
CA VAL A 31 -2.92 30.46 19.01
C VAL A 31 -3.36 31.92 18.85
N LEU A 32 -2.44 32.88 18.92
CA LEU A 32 -2.80 34.30 18.86
C LEU A 32 -3.29 34.71 17.46
N PRO A 33 -2.58 34.39 16.36
CA PRO A 33 -3.08 34.66 15.01
C PRO A 33 -4.44 34.00 14.73
N LEU A 34 -4.66 32.77 15.22
CA LEU A 34 -5.94 32.08 15.06
C LEU A 34 -7.10 32.78 15.77
N LEU A 35 -6.87 33.35 16.96
CA LEU A 35 -7.86 34.10 17.73
C LEU A 35 -8.20 35.47 17.11
N THR A 36 -7.32 36.01 16.27
CA THR A 36 -7.46 37.34 15.67
C THR A 36 -7.81 37.32 14.17
N LEU A 37 -8.25 36.17 13.64
CA LEU A 37 -8.66 36.07 12.24
C LEU A 37 -9.84 37.02 11.94
N PRO A 38 -9.74 37.92 10.95
CA PRO A 38 -10.81 38.87 10.65
C PRO A 38 -11.99 38.23 9.89
N GLU A 39 -11.75 37.08 9.26
CA GLU A 39 -12.73 36.36 8.43
C GLU A 39 -12.41 34.86 8.37
N ARG A 40 -13.28 34.08 7.72
CA ARG A 40 -13.07 32.63 7.47
C ARG A 40 -12.03 32.41 6.36
N SER A 41 -10.76 32.66 6.66
CA SER A 41 -9.66 32.50 5.71
C SER A 41 -8.88 31.19 5.91
N VAL A 42 -8.99 30.56 7.08
CA VAL A 42 -8.27 29.35 7.48
C VAL A 42 -9.24 28.32 8.07
N PHE A 43 -9.01 27.05 7.79
CA PHE A 43 -9.68 25.93 8.44
C PHE A 43 -8.67 25.10 9.25
N VAL A 44 -9.16 24.44 10.31
CA VAL A 44 -8.36 23.56 11.17
C VAL A 44 -9.03 22.19 11.29
N ILE A 45 -8.31 21.12 10.96
CA ILE A 45 -8.75 19.73 11.13
C ILE A 45 -7.97 19.10 12.28
N SER A 46 -8.64 18.76 13.38
CA SER A 46 -8.02 18.11 14.55
C SER A 46 -8.46 16.65 14.65
N THR A 47 -7.52 15.72 14.51
CA THR A 47 -7.74 14.28 14.69
C THR A 47 -6.91 13.74 15.86
N ILE A 48 -6.97 12.42 16.14
CA ILE A 48 -6.20 11.81 17.24
C ILE A 48 -4.68 12.01 17.14
N SER A 49 -4.11 12.00 15.92
CA SER A 49 -2.66 12.05 15.72
C SER A 49 -2.18 13.27 14.92
N SER A 50 -3.08 14.09 14.36
CA SER A 50 -2.69 15.20 13.49
C SER A 50 -3.52 16.46 13.74
N LEU A 51 -2.89 17.61 13.53
CA LEU A 51 -3.53 18.93 13.54
C LEU A 51 -3.22 19.63 12.21
N GLY A 52 -4.21 19.67 11.33
CA GLY A 52 -4.08 20.22 9.99
C GLY A 52 -4.60 21.64 9.87
N PHE A 53 -3.89 22.47 9.13
CA PHE A 53 -4.23 23.85 8.83
C PHE A 53 -4.17 24.08 7.34
N GLY A 54 -5.18 24.72 6.79
CA GLY A 54 -5.21 25.11 5.38
C GLY A 54 -5.98 26.40 5.16
N ALA A 55 -5.79 27.00 3.99
CA ALA A 55 -6.48 28.23 3.60
C ALA A 55 -7.70 27.92 2.73
N TYR A 56 -8.74 28.73 2.84
CA TYR A 56 -9.88 28.67 1.92
C TYR A 56 -9.44 28.95 0.48
N ASP A 57 -8.62 29.99 0.28
CA ASP A 57 -8.12 30.36 -1.04
C ASP A 57 -7.20 29.31 -1.70
N ARG A 58 -6.75 28.27 -0.97
CA ARG A 58 -6.09 27.11 -1.60
C ARG A 58 -7.01 26.39 -2.60
N TYR A 59 -8.32 26.50 -2.38
CA TYR A 59 -9.38 25.83 -3.13
C TYR A 59 -10.16 26.78 -4.04
N ARG A 60 -9.89 28.09 -3.98
CA ARG A 60 -10.51 29.09 -4.84
C ARG A 60 -10.04 28.97 -6.28
N ASN A 61 -10.98 28.95 -7.21
CA ASN A 61 -10.72 28.89 -8.65
C ASN A 61 -11.96 29.36 -9.44
N LYS A 62 -11.96 29.21 -10.76
CA LYS A 62 -13.11 29.57 -11.61
C LYS A 62 -14.42 28.86 -11.24
N GLU A 63 -14.35 27.65 -10.69
CA GLU A 63 -15.51 26.83 -10.30
C GLU A 63 -16.01 27.20 -8.90
N HIS A 64 -15.08 27.34 -7.95
CA HIS A 64 -15.34 27.68 -6.56
C HIS A 64 -14.87 29.11 -6.26
N GLN A 65 -15.74 30.08 -6.56
CA GLN A 65 -15.44 31.50 -6.44
C GLN A 65 -15.70 32.03 -5.02
N ALA A 66 -15.02 33.11 -4.62
CA ALA A 66 -15.16 33.68 -3.27
C ALA A 66 -16.58 34.17 -2.96
N ASN A 67 -17.26 34.76 -3.94
CA ASN A 67 -18.67 35.18 -3.83
C ASN A 67 -19.66 34.06 -4.23
N GLY A 68 -19.14 32.85 -4.51
CA GLY A 68 -19.90 31.67 -4.89
C GLY A 68 -19.96 30.66 -3.75
N ASP A 69 -19.64 29.40 -4.04
CA ASP A 69 -19.76 28.27 -3.12
C ASP A 69 -18.44 27.90 -2.40
N LEU A 70 -17.38 28.71 -2.51
CA LEU A 70 -16.06 28.39 -1.93
C LEU A 70 -16.15 27.96 -0.46
N ASN A 71 -16.87 28.74 0.36
CA ASN A 71 -16.93 28.46 1.80
C ASN A 71 -17.66 27.14 2.08
N SER A 72 -18.79 26.88 1.44
CA SER A 72 -19.54 25.64 1.65
C SER A 72 -18.80 24.43 1.08
N PHE A 73 -18.11 24.59 -0.05
CA PHE A 73 -17.23 23.57 -0.62
C PHE A 73 -16.08 23.21 0.34
N VAL A 74 -15.35 24.20 0.86
CA VAL A 74 -14.23 23.98 1.80
C VAL A 74 -14.73 23.37 3.10
N GLU A 75 -15.82 23.89 3.69
CA GLU A 75 -16.36 23.37 4.95
C GLU A 75 -16.82 21.91 4.82
N LYS A 76 -17.54 21.58 3.74
CA LYS A 76 -17.94 20.21 3.43
C LYS A 76 -16.73 19.31 3.23
N SER A 77 -15.77 19.74 2.42
CA SER A 77 -14.58 18.93 2.11
C SER A 77 -13.67 18.74 3.33
N ALA A 78 -13.54 19.75 4.18
CA ALA A 78 -12.83 19.66 5.46
C ALA A 78 -13.51 18.67 6.41
N HIS A 79 -14.85 18.66 6.47
CA HIS A 79 -15.58 17.68 7.25
C HIS A 79 -15.34 16.26 6.72
N GLU A 80 -15.51 16.02 5.41
CA GLU A 80 -15.28 14.70 4.81
C GLU A 80 -13.82 14.23 5.00
N THR A 81 -12.83 15.12 4.87
CA THR A 81 -11.42 14.81 5.13
C THR A 81 -11.18 14.47 6.59
N ALA A 82 -11.79 15.19 7.53
CA ALA A 82 -11.71 14.86 8.95
C ALA A 82 -12.29 13.47 9.26
N GLU A 83 -13.41 13.11 8.62
CA GLU A 83 -13.98 11.76 8.75
C GLU A 83 -13.06 10.68 8.18
N ARG A 84 -12.49 10.88 6.99
CA ARG A 84 -11.52 9.95 6.40
C ARG A 84 -10.30 9.75 7.29
N GLN A 85 -9.68 10.84 7.75
CA GLN A 85 -8.51 10.77 8.63
C GLN A 85 -8.84 10.11 9.99
N ARG A 86 -10.02 10.40 10.56
CA ARG A 86 -10.53 9.69 11.75
C ARG A 86 -10.63 8.20 11.50
N ASP A 87 -11.23 7.81 10.38
CA ASP A 87 -11.48 6.40 10.04
C ASP A 87 -10.16 5.64 9.78
N HIS A 88 -9.17 6.29 9.17
CA HIS A 88 -7.82 5.75 9.03
C HIS A 88 -7.14 5.44 10.37
N TYR A 89 -7.26 6.35 11.34
CA TYR A 89 -6.72 6.08 12.67
C TYR A 89 -7.59 5.14 13.50
N ASP A 90 -8.91 5.07 13.28
CA ASP A 90 -9.75 4.04 13.88
C ASP A 90 -9.29 2.65 13.42
N TYR A 91 -9.02 2.49 12.12
CA TYR A 91 -8.39 1.30 11.56
C TYR A 91 -7.07 0.98 12.27
N TRP A 92 -6.08 1.89 12.27
CA TRP A 92 -4.79 1.63 12.90
C TRP A 92 -4.89 1.38 14.39
N TYR A 93 -5.79 2.07 15.08
CA TYR A 93 -6.03 1.85 16.50
C TYR A 93 -6.54 0.43 16.77
N ARG A 94 -7.36 -0.15 15.90
CA ARG A 94 -7.85 -1.53 16.03
C ARG A 94 -6.78 -2.57 15.74
N ILE A 95 -5.92 -2.32 14.75
CA ILE A 95 -4.87 -3.25 14.34
C ILE A 95 -3.67 -3.28 15.30
N LEU A 96 -3.24 -2.11 15.79
CA LEU A 96 -2.07 -2.01 16.67
C LEU A 96 -2.35 -2.57 18.05
N ASP A 97 -1.28 -2.94 18.77
CA ASP A 97 -1.37 -3.29 20.18
C ASP A 97 -1.46 -2.06 21.09
N GLU A 98 -1.63 -2.28 22.40
CA GLU A 98 -1.83 -1.19 23.36
C GLU A 98 -0.69 -0.16 23.36
N LYS A 99 0.56 -0.60 23.23
CA LYS A 99 1.72 0.29 23.18
C LYS A 99 1.69 1.17 21.93
N GLY A 100 1.39 0.58 20.76
CA GLY A 100 1.22 1.34 19.52
C GLY A 100 0.05 2.32 19.60
N ARG A 101 -1.11 1.88 20.12
CA ARG A 101 -2.32 2.71 20.30
C ARG A 101 -2.05 3.95 21.16
N GLU A 102 -1.30 3.80 22.24
CA GLU A 102 -0.98 4.92 23.13
C GLU A 102 -0.06 5.96 22.48
N LYS A 103 0.75 5.56 21.48
CA LYS A 103 1.60 6.48 20.70
C LYS A 103 0.86 7.21 19.57
N LEU A 104 -0.34 6.76 19.18
CA LEU A 104 -1.18 7.47 18.21
C LEU A 104 -1.68 8.83 18.73
N TYR A 105 -1.71 9.04 20.04
CA TYR A 105 -2.07 10.33 20.64
C TYR A 105 -0.87 11.28 20.62
N ARG A 106 -0.65 11.90 19.45
CA ARG A 106 0.43 12.85 19.19
C ARG A 106 -0.04 13.99 18.30
N ASN A 107 0.81 14.99 18.08
CA ASN A 107 0.47 16.18 17.30
C ASN A 107 1.41 16.32 16.10
N ILE A 108 1.04 15.72 14.97
CA ILE A 108 1.72 15.95 13.68
C ILE A 108 1.04 17.12 12.97
N LEU A 109 1.83 18.11 12.55
CA LEU A 109 1.32 19.24 11.77
C LEU A 109 0.95 18.78 10.35
N LEU A 110 -0.20 19.17 9.82
CA LEU A 110 -0.48 19.10 8.38
C LEU A 110 -0.65 20.51 7.83
N TYR A 111 0.10 20.88 6.80
CA TYR A 111 0.00 22.19 6.17
C TYR A 111 -0.35 22.05 4.68
N ASP A 112 -1.41 22.72 4.25
CA ASP A 112 -1.59 23.01 2.82
C ASP A 112 -0.50 23.99 2.36
N ALA A 113 0.08 23.76 1.19
CA ALA A 113 1.04 24.71 0.63
C ALA A 113 0.38 26.07 0.40
N TYR A 114 1.17 27.13 0.57
CA TYR A 114 0.79 28.53 0.44
C TYR A 114 0.48 28.95 -1.00
N LYS A 115 -0.26 28.12 -1.73
CA LYS A 115 -0.66 28.33 -3.13
C LYS A 115 -2.11 28.77 -3.15
N PHE A 116 -2.32 30.08 -3.21
CA PHE A 116 -3.66 30.67 -3.16
C PHE A 116 -4.15 30.99 -4.57
N GLY A 117 -5.36 30.53 -4.89
CA GLY A 117 -6.04 30.80 -6.15
C GLY A 117 -6.89 32.06 -6.09
N THR A 118 -7.39 32.44 -7.26
CA THR A 118 -8.34 33.54 -7.47
C THR A 118 -9.53 33.03 -8.27
N ASP A 119 -10.58 33.85 -8.44
CA ASP A 119 -11.74 33.49 -9.27
C ASP A 119 -11.38 33.30 -10.76
N HIS A 120 -10.16 33.66 -11.15
CA HIS A 120 -9.65 33.49 -12.51
C HIS A 120 -8.69 32.30 -12.64
N THR A 121 -8.31 31.65 -11.55
CA THR A 121 -7.43 30.48 -11.58
C THR A 121 -8.12 29.30 -12.23
N GLU A 122 -7.47 28.71 -13.23
CA GLU A 122 -7.90 27.43 -13.82
C GLU A 122 -7.37 26.26 -12.99
N GLY A 123 -8.25 25.36 -12.57
CA GLY A 123 -7.86 24.21 -11.76
C GLY A 123 -7.36 24.61 -10.36
N LYS A 124 -6.10 24.31 -10.05
CA LYS A 124 -5.47 24.59 -8.75
C LYS A 124 -4.32 25.57 -8.87
N ALA A 125 -4.18 26.46 -7.91
CA ALA A 125 -3.03 27.37 -7.84
C ALA A 125 -1.71 26.59 -7.73
N THR A 126 -0.70 27.05 -8.46
CA THR A 126 0.63 26.43 -8.57
C THR A 126 1.74 27.27 -7.96
N GLU A 127 1.60 28.59 -7.93
CA GLU A 127 2.55 29.55 -7.39
C GLU A 127 2.52 29.58 -5.86
N VAL A 128 3.69 29.46 -5.22
CA VAL A 128 3.82 29.53 -3.76
C VAL A 128 3.94 31.01 -3.36
N ALA A 129 2.99 31.47 -2.57
CA ALA A 129 3.00 32.79 -1.98
C ALA A 129 4.15 32.94 -0.96
N ASN A 130 4.81 34.08 -1.03
CA ASN A 130 5.71 34.60 0.00
C ASN A 130 4.93 35.14 1.21
N PHE A 131 5.63 35.41 2.32
CA PHE A 131 4.99 35.89 3.55
C PHE A 131 4.39 37.29 3.45
N ASP A 132 4.85 38.11 2.50
CA ASP A 132 4.29 39.44 2.25
C ASP A 132 3.05 39.43 1.35
N ASN A 133 2.59 38.25 0.92
CA ASN A 133 1.43 38.13 0.04
C ASN A 133 0.18 38.69 0.73
N PRO A 134 -0.61 39.55 0.05
CA PRO A 134 -1.75 40.21 0.65
C PRO A 134 -2.94 39.28 0.93
N ASN A 135 -2.88 38.01 0.51
CA ASN A 135 -3.92 37.02 0.79
C ASN A 135 -4.26 37.00 2.29
N PRO A 136 -5.55 37.08 2.68
CA PRO A 136 -5.93 37.17 4.08
C PRO A 136 -5.42 36.03 4.97
N ALA A 137 -5.37 34.79 4.46
CA ALA A 137 -4.84 33.66 5.20
C ALA A 137 -3.33 33.80 5.44
N MET A 138 -2.59 34.32 4.46
CA MET A 138 -1.16 34.61 4.62
C MET A 138 -0.93 35.76 5.59
N LYS A 139 -1.57 36.90 5.35
CA LYS A 139 -1.38 38.13 6.12
C LYS A 139 -1.75 37.98 7.59
N HIS A 140 -2.85 37.29 7.90
CA HIS A 140 -3.40 37.23 9.25
C HIS A 140 -3.09 35.94 10.01
N PHE A 141 -2.61 34.88 9.34
CA PHE A 141 -2.29 33.61 9.99
C PHE A 141 -0.94 33.03 9.60
N PHE A 142 -0.76 32.53 8.37
CA PHE A 142 0.45 31.78 8.00
C PHE A 142 1.73 32.61 8.05
N GLY A 143 1.68 33.88 7.64
CA GLY A 143 2.78 34.84 7.73
C GLY A 143 3.19 35.13 9.19
N PRO A 144 2.26 35.57 10.06
CA PRO A 144 2.53 35.74 11.49
C PRO A 144 3.04 34.49 12.22
N VAL A 145 2.57 33.30 11.83
CA VAL A 145 3.06 32.02 12.37
C VAL A 145 4.50 31.74 11.91
N GLY A 146 4.88 32.19 10.72
CA GLY A 146 6.26 32.19 10.23
C GLY A 146 6.83 30.82 9.85
N ASN A 147 5.98 29.81 9.63
CA ASN A 147 6.44 28.50 9.20
C ASN A 147 6.83 28.53 7.71
N LYS A 148 8.10 28.31 7.37
CA LYS A 148 8.56 28.31 5.98
C LYS A 148 8.29 26.95 5.34
N VAL A 149 7.46 26.93 4.29
CA VAL A 149 7.23 25.73 3.49
C VAL A 149 8.21 25.71 2.30
N GLY A 150 9.02 24.67 2.20
CA GLY A 150 9.92 24.44 1.07
C GLY A 150 9.28 23.52 0.02
N HIS A 151 9.62 23.70 -1.26
CA HIS A 151 9.28 22.72 -2.30
C HIS A 151 10.46 21.77 -2.52
N ASN A 152 10.30 20.50 -2.21
CA ASN A 152 11.36 19.50 -2.37
C ASN A 152 11.30 18.76 -3.72
N GLY A 153 10.40 19.16 -4.62
CA GLY A 153 10.20 18.50 -5.92
C GLY A 153 9.08 17.45 -5.93
N HIS A 154 8.56 17.07 -4.75
CA HIS A 154 7.50 16.07 -4.60
C HIS A 154 6.12 16.70 -4.38
N GLY A 155 5.07 15.90 -4.61
CA GLY A 155 3.68 16.34 -4.45
C GLY A 155 3.27 16.57 -2.98
N ALA A 156 3.95 15.93 -2.04
CA ALA A 156 3.92 16.19 -0.60
C ALA A 156 5.22 15.66 0.02
N TYR A 157 5.46 15.99 1.29
CA TYR A 157 6.55 15.39 2.05
C TYR A 157 6.31 15.46 3.56
N ALA A 158 6.85 14.46 4.25
CA ALA A 158 6.93 14.38 5.70
C ALA A 158 8.35 14.74 6.21
N THR A 159 8.43 15.41 7.36
CA THR A 159 9.70 15.77 8.03
C THR A 159 10.00 14.91 9.26
N GLY A 160 9.12 13.97 9.62
CA GLY A 160 9.15 13.21 10.88
C GLY A 160 8.27 13.81 11.97
N ASP A 161 7.96 15.11 11.88
CA ASP A 161 7.11 15.86 12.83
C ASP A 161 6.01 16.71 12.15
N ALA A 162 5.99 16.76 10.82
CA ALA A 162 5.03 17.53 10.02
C ALA A 162 4.90 16.97 8.59
N VAL A 163 3.75 17.20 7.98
CA VAL A 163 3.44 16.88 6.58
C VAL A 163 3.03 18.15 5.83
N TYR A 164 3.58 18.33 4.64
CA TYR A 164 3.31 19.50 3.78
C TYR A 164 2.74 19.07 2.42
N TYR A 165 1.55 19.57 2.09
CA TYR A 165 0.85 19.29 0.83
C TYR A 165 1.22 20.30 -0.26
N MET A 166 2.26 20.00 -1.04
CA MET A 166 2.82 20.93 -2.04
C MET A 166 2.07 20.93 -3.38
N GLY A 167 1.89 19.75 -3.97
CA GLY A 167 1.21 19.52 -5.23
C GLY A 167 -0.22 19.01 -5.05
N TYR A 168 -0.43 18.11 -4.09
CA TYR A 168 -1.76 17.65 -3.69
C TYR A 168 -2.45 18.70 -2.82
N ARG A 169 -3.78 18.62 -2.72
CA ARG A 169 -4.56 19.45 -1.77
C ARG A 169 -5.10 18.54 -0.68
N MET A 170 -4.97 18.94 0.58
CA MET A 170 -5.39 18.12 1.73
C MET A 170 -6.88 17.74 1.69
N LEU A 171 -7.75 18.58 1.14
CA LEU A 171 -9.19 18.33 1.10
C LEU A 171 -9.66 17.50 -0.11
N ASP A 172 -8.78 17.25 -1.09
CA ASP A 172 -9.12 16.38 -2.22
C ASP A 172 -9.11 14.91 -1.80
N LYS A 173 -9.80 14.04 -2.57
CA LYS A 173 -9.73 12.58 -2.35
C LYS A 173 -8.30 12.05 -2.46
N ASP A 174 -7.53 12.53 -3.43
CA ASP A 174 -6.11 12.20 -3.58
C ASP A 174 -5.28 12.67 -2.36
N GLY A 175 -5.72 13.76 -1.71
CA GLY A 175 -5.13 14.24 -0.46
C GLY A 175 -5.22 13.23 0.68
N ALA A 176 -6.27 12.41 0.72
CA ALA A 176 -6.40 11.31 1.68
C ALA A 176 -5.44 10.15 1.37
N ILE A 177 -5.19 9.85 0.09
CA ILE A 177 -4.23 8.81 -0.29
C ILE A 177 -2.82 9.26 0.08
N THR A 178 -2.44 10.48 -0.31
CA THR A 178 -1.18 11.12 0.10
C THR A 178 -1.06 11.19 1.62
N TYR A 179 -2.15 11.48 2.34
CA TYR A 179 -2.15 11.46 3.80
C TYR A 179 -1.65 10.13 4.37
N THR A 180 -2.17 8.99 3.87
CA THR A 180 -1.73 7.67 4.36
C THR A 180 -0.28 7.36 4.01
N HIS A 181 0.22 7.88 2.89
CA HIS A 181 1.62 7.75 2.49
C HIS A 181 2.53 8.51 3.44
N GLU A 182 2.29 9.81 3.61
CA GLU A 182 3.11 10.67 4.47
C GLU A 182 3.00 10.28 5.95
N MET A 183 1.82 9.87 6.40
CA MET A 183 1.65 9.35 7.76
C MET A 183 2.37 8.02 7.98
N THR A 184 2.61 7.23 6.93
CA THR A 184 3.47 6.05 7.06
C THR A 184 4.92 6.48 7.33
N HIS A 185 5.44 7.46 6.59
CA HIS A 185 6.79 7.99 6.82
C HIS A 185 6.99 8.51 8.26
N ASP A 186 5.97 9.13 8.83
CA ASP A 186 6.00 9.66 10.21
C ASP A 186 5.71 8.60 11.29
N SER A 187 5.15 7.44 10.94
CA SER A 187 4.64 6.46 11.93
C SER A 187 5.34 5.10 11.89
N ASP A 188 6.03 4.76 10.81
CA ASP A 188 6.57 3.42 10.63
C ASP A 188 7.62 3.04 11.69
N GLN A 189 8.57 3.92 12.01
CA GLN A 189 9.64 3.60 12.97
C GLN A 189 9.11 3.25 14.36
N ASP A 190 8.23 4.09 14.91
CA ASP A 190 7.89 4.06 16.33
C ASP A 190 6.51 3.47 16.64
N ILE A 191 5.61 3.44 15.66
CA ILE A 191 4.19 3.12 15.88
C ILE A 191 3.78 1.89 15.07
N TYR A 192 3.82 1.95 13.74
CA TYR A 192 3.27 0.87 12.90
C TYR A 192 4.08 -0.41 12.99
N LEU A 193 5.40 -0.31 13.18
CA LEU A 193 6.30 -1.46 13.32
C LEU A 193 6.52 -1.90 14.77
N GLY A 194 5.59 -1.58 15.68
CA GLY A 194 5.69 -1.96 17.10
C GLY A 194 6.79 -1.24 17.89
N GLY A 195 7.45 -0.24 17.29
CA GLY A 195 8.54 0.50 17.91
C GLY A 195 9.92 -0.13 17.78
N TYR A 196 10.08 -1.13 16.92
CA TYR A 196 11.37 -1.76 16.65
C TYR A 196 12.22 -1.01 15.61
N GLY A 197 11.68 0.04 14.98
CA GLY A 197 12.32 0.71 13.85
C GLY A 197 12.24 -0.08 12.54
N ARG A 198 12.61 0.59 11.44
CA ARG A 198 12.67 -0.03 10.11
C ARG A 198 13.76 -1.11 10.07
N ARG A 199 13.53 -2.19 9.33
CA ARG A 199 14.57 -3.19 9.07
C ARG A 199 15.73 -2.55 8.30
N SER A 200 16.95 -2.75 8.79
CA SER A 200 18.16 -2.18 8.19
C SER A 200 18.23 -2.46 6.68
N GLY A 201 18.45 -1.44 5.85
CA GLY A 201 18.46 -1.56 4.39
C GLY A 201 17.12 -1.31 3.68
N LEU A 202 15.98 -1.37 4.39
CA LEU A 202 14.68 -0.94 3.86
C LEU A 202 14.50 0.56 4.12
N GLY A 203 14.44 1.34 3.05
CA GLY A 203 14.21 2.78 3.13
C GLY A 203 12.76 3.17 3.44
N PRO A 204 12.48 4.44 3.76
CA PRO A 204 11.13 4.95 4.06
C PRO A 204 10.06 4.59 3.00
N GLU A 205 10.40 4.73 1.72
CA GLU A 205 9.46 4.49 0.60
C GLU A 205 9.06 3.04 0.45
N PHE A 206 9.86 2.11 1.00
CA PHE A 206 9.50 0.70 1.08
C PHE A 206 8.18 0.51 1.83
N PHE A 207 8.01 1.23 2.94
CA PHE A 207 6.88 1.09 3.86
C PHE A 207 5.66 1.87 3.38
N ALA A 208 5.87 3.07 2.84
CA ALA A 208 4.78 3.90 2.35
C ALA A 208 4.21 3.34 1.04
N LYS A 209 4.93 3.49 -0.09
CA LYS A 209 4.40 3.07 -1.39
C LYS A 209 4.35 1.55 -1.49
N GLY A 210 3.16 1.01 -1.71
CA GLY A 210 2.95 -0.41 -2.02
C GLY A 210 2.91 -1.35 -0.81
N LEU A 211 2.93 -0.83 0.42
CA LEU A 211 2.80 -1.64 1.63
C LEU A 211 1.72 -1.10 2.60
N LEU A 212 1.95 0.05 3.25
CA LEU A 212 1.03 0.58 4.28
C LEU A 212 0.18 1.78 3.81
N GLN A 213 0.41 2.27 2.59
CA GLN A 213 -0.44 3.26 1.93
C GLN A 213 -1.74 2.63 1.40
N ALA A 214 -2.84 3.37 1.48
CA ALA A 214 -4.10 3.04 0.81
C ALA A 214 -3.95 3.03 -0.73
N PRO A 215 -4.79 2.28 -1.47
CA PRO A 215 -4.78 2.26 -2.93
C PRO A 215 -5.02 3.66 -3.51
N ASP A 216 -4.38 3.97 -4.65
CA ASP A 216 -4.56 5.27 -5.31
C ASP A 216 -5.95 5.37 -5.95
N GLN A 217 -6.48 4.25 -6.47
CA GLN A 217 -7.82 4.16 -7.04
C GLN A 217 -8.51 2.84 -6.68
N PRO A 218 -9.86 2.81 -6.61
CA PRO A 218 -10.59 1.56 -6.37
C PRO A 218 -10.34 0.49 -7.46
N SER A 219 -9.96 0.93 -8.66
CA SER A 219 -9.70 0.08 -9.82
C SER A 219 -8.27 -0.47 -9.90
N ASP A 220 -7.37 -0.04 -9.01
CA ASP A 220 -5.97 -0.43 -9.07
C ASP A 220 -5.82 -1.93 -8.79
N ALA A 221 -5.27 -2.66 -9.77
CA ALA A 221 -4.90 -4.05 -9.64
C ALA A 221 -3.56 -4.18 -8.88
N THR A 222 -3.51 -3.63 -7.66
CA THR A 222 -2.35 -3.70 -6.76
C THR A 222 -2.75 -4.32 -5.43
N ILE A 223 -1.83 -5.11 -4.85
CA ILE A 223 -1.99 -5.62 -3.48
C ILE A 223 -1.72 -4.44 -2.55
N THR A 224 -2.77 -3.96 -1.90
CA THR A 224 -2.74 -2.85 -0.94
C THR A 224 -3.76 -3.07 0.16
N ILE A 225 -3.66 -2.31 1.24
CA ILE A 225 -4.63 -2.33 2.33
C ILE A 225 -5.32 -0.98 2.37
N ASN A 226 -6.59 -0.95 1.95
CA ASN A 226 -7.39 0.26 2.06
C ASN A 226 -7.77 0.51 3.52
N SER A 227 -7.25 1.59 4.09
CA SER A 227 -7.50 2.01 5.47
C SER A 227 -8.31 3.30 5.57
N ILE A 228 -8.56 4.01 4.47
CA ILE A 228 -9.08 5.38 4.50
C ILE A 228 -10.26 5.65 3.57
N LEU A 229 -10.31 5.01 2.40
CA LEU A 229 -11.34 5.29 1.40
C LEU A 229 -12.57 4.43 1.66
N LYS A 230 -13.73 5.07 1.70
CA LYS A 230 -15.04 4.38 1.70
C LYS A 230 -15.66 4.46 0.33
N HIS A 231 -16.13 3.33 -0.15
CA HIS A 231 -16.86 3.17 -1.40
C HIS A 231 -18.31 2.78 -1.10
N LYS A 232 -19.20 3.03 -2.05
CA LYS A 232 -20.60 2.59 -1.97
C LYS A 232 -20.92 1.70 -3.15
N THR A 233 -21.77 0.71 -2.93
CA THR A 233 -22.28 -0.16 -4.01
C THR A 233 -23.10 0.59 -5.05
N SER A 234 -23.60 1.78 -4.72
CA SER A 234 -24.27 2.71 -5.63
C SER A 234 -23.30 3.54 -6.48
N ASP A 235 -21.99 3.53 -6.19
CA ASP A 235 -21.01 4.31 -6.94
C ASP A 235 -20.90 3.78 -8.37
N SER A 236 -20.80 4.67 -9.35
CA SER A 236 -20.62 4.29 -10.75
C SER A 236 -19.36 3.47 -11.00
N THR A 237 -18.37 3.56 -10.10
CA THR A 237 -17.10 2.84 -10.14
C THR A 237 -17.12 1.51 -9.38
N GLU A 238 -18.23 1.09 -8.75
CA GLU A 238 -18.35 -0.24 -8.14
C GLU A 238 -18.11 -1.36 -9.17
N GLY A 239 -18.41 -1.07 -10.44
CA GLY A 239 -18.04 -1.88 -11.59
C GLY A 239 -16.56 -2.26 -11.67
N GLN A 240 -15.67 -1.46 -11.09
CA GLN A 240 -14.23 -1.55 -11.23
C GLN A 240 -13.50 -1.87 -9.92
N ARG A 241 -14.20 -1.87 -8.77
CA ARG A 241 -13.62 -2.03 -7.43
C ARG A 241 -12.89 -3.37 -7.27
N LEU A 242 -11.66 -3.30 -6.75
CA LEU A 242 -10.80 -4.44 -6.38
C LEU A 242 -10.35 -4.42 -4.92
N GLN A 243 -10.92 -3.51 -4.13
CA GLN A 243 -10.51 -3.20 -2.75
C GLN A 243 -11.72 -3.30 -1.82
N VAL A 244 -11.49 -3.31 -0.50
CA VAL A 244 -12.58 -3.32 0.50
C VAL A 244 -13.58 -2.18 0.26
N LEU A 245 -14.87 -2.43 0.51
CA LEU A 245 -15.92 -1.42 0.37
C LEU A 245 -15.83 -0.34 1.46
N ASP A 246 -15.75 -0.77 2.73
CA ASP A 246 -15.63 0.12 3.88
C ASP A 246 -14.65 -0.46 4.92
N PRO A 247 -13.47 0.14 5.14
CA PRO A 247 -12.48 -0.37 6.08
C PRO A 247 -12.97 -0.36 7.53
N THR A 248 -13.82 0.58 7.92
CA THR A 248 -14.29 0.72 9.32
C THR A 248 -15.24 -0.39 9.75
N THR A 249 -15.82 -1.11 8.79
CA THR A 249 -16.69 -2.26 9.06
C THR A 249 -16.05 -3.59 8.69
N ARG A 250 -14.99 -3.57 7.87
CA ARG A 250 -14.25 -4.79 7.53
C ARG A 250 -13.19 -5.17 8.56
N PHE A 251 -12.60 -4.19 9.23
CA PHE A 251 -11.46 -4.40 10.11
C PHE A 251 -11.78 -3.97 11.54
N ASN A 252 -12.32 -4.88 12.36
CA ASN A 252 -12.60 -4.60 13.76
C ASN A 252 -11.38 -4.82 14.67
N ASP A 253 -10.46 -5.68 14.23
CA ASP A 253 -9.22 -6.02 14.91
C ASP A 253 -8.15 -6.55 13.93
N ALA A 254 -6.98 -6.95 14.45
CA ALA A 254 -5.88 -7.49 13.66
C ALA A 254 -6.19 -8.87 13.03
N ALA A 255 -7.08 -9.66 13.62
CA ALA A 255 -7.48 -10.95 13.07
C ALA A 255 -8.38 -10.79 11.85
N ASP A 256 -9.26 -9.78 11.85
CA ASP A 256 -10.05 -9.41 10.67
C ASP A 256 -9.16 -9.01 9.47
N LEU A 257 -8.07 -8.27 9.72
CA LEU A 257 -7.08 -7.93 8.70
C LEU A 257 -6.37 -9.17 8.17
N GLN A 258 -5.88 -10.04 9.06
CA GLN A 258 -5.26 -11.30 8.65
C GLN A 258 -6.23 -12.13 7.81
N ASN A 259 -7.48 -12.28 8.26
CA ASN A 259 -8.51 -13.03 7.56
C ASN A 259 -8.79 -12.46 6.16
N TYR A 260 -8.87 -11.13 6.03
CA TYR A 260 -9.04 -10.47 4.73
C TYR A 260 -7.89 -10.81 3.77
N VAL A 261 -6.66 -10.60 4.22
CA VAL A 261 -5.48 -10.82 3.39
C VAL A 261 -5.29 -12.30 3.08
N HIS A 262 -5.56 -13.19 4.03
CA HIS A 262 -5.53 -14.64 3.81
C HIS A 262 -6.52 -15.07 2.72
N ASN A 263 -7.79 -14.70 2.84
CA ASN A 263 -8.83 -15.05 1.85
C ASN A 263 -8.58 -14.39 0.49
N MET A 264 -8.01 -13.18 0.46
CA MET A 264 -7.55 -12.55 -0.78
C MET A 264 -6.42 -13.36 -1.41
N PHE A 265 -5.44 -13.83 -0.61
CA PHE A 265 -4.36 -14.67 -1.09
C PHE A 265 -4.79 -16.07 -1.49
N ASP A 266 -5.90 -16.61 -0.96
CA ASP A 266 -6.50 -17.85 -1.46
C ASP A 266 -6.88 -17.71 -2.94
N VAL A 267 -7.52 -16.60 -3.31
CA VAL A 267 -7.85 -16.30 -4.71
C VAL A 267 -6.59 -16.05 -5.52
N VAL A 268 -5.67 -15.22 -5.02
CA VAL A 268 -4.43 -14.88 -5.74
C VAL A 268 -3.63 -16.15 -6.01
N TYR A 269 -3.34 -16.97 -5.00
CA TYR A 269 -2.58 -18.20 -5.17
C TYR A 269 -3.28 -19.23 -6.06
N MET A 270 -4.60 -19.37 -5.97
CA MET A 270 -5.34 -20.20 -6.93
C MET A 270 -5.11 -19.70 -8.36
N LEU A 271 -5.35 -18.41 -8.63
CA LEU A 271 -5.20 -17.84 -9.97
C LEU A 271 -3.75 -17.84 -10.49
N GLU A 272 -2.77 -17.67 -9.60
CA GLU A 272 -1.36 -17.81 -9.93
C GLU A 272 -1.02 -19.27 -10.25
N TYR A 273 -1.49 -20.22 -9.46
CA TYR A 273 -1.27 -21.66 -9.70
C TYR A 273 -1.84 -22.10 -11.04
N LEU A 274 -3.08 -21.70 -11.37
CA LEU A 274 -3.69 -22.02 -12.66
C LEU A 274 -2.92 -21.41 -13.85
N GLU A 275 -2.46 -20.15 -13.71
CA GLU A 275 -1.61 -19.52 -14.73
C GLU A 275 -0.27 -20.24 -14.87
N GLY A 276 0.38 -20.60 -13.75
CA GLY A 276 1.66 -21.31 -13.76
C GLY A 276 1.55 -22.69 -14.39
N GLN A 277 0.51 -23.46 -14.04
CA GLN A 277 0.20 -24.76 -14.65
C GLN A 277 -0.03 -24.64 -16.15
N SER A 278 -0.77 -23.61 -16.56
CA SER A 278 -1.00 -23.34 -17.97
C SER A 278 0.30 -23.04 -18.71
N ILE A 279 1.13 -22.14 -18.16
CA ILE A 279 2.42 -21.75 -18.74
C ILE A 279 3.34 -22.96 -18.94
N VAL A 280 3.49 -23.82 -17.93
CA VAL A 280 4.45 -24.93 -18.02
C VAL A 280 3.99 -26.02 -18.97
N LYS A 281 2.67 -26.25 -19.08
CA LYS A 281 2.06 -27.29 -19.93
C LYS A 281 1.85 -26.85 -21.38
N GLN A 282 1.50 -25.59 -21.63
CA GLN A 282 1.03 -25.15 -22.93
C GLN A 282 2.04 -24.33 -23.72
N LEU A 283 2.93 -23.59 -23.05
CA LEU A 283 3.84 -22.68 -23.74
C LEU A 283 5.17 -23.36 -24.09
N ASP A 284 5.65 -23.09 -25.29
CA ASP A 284 7.00 -23.45 -25.70
C ASP A 284 8.06 -22.54 -25.04
N ALA A 285 9.35 -22.84 -25.24
CA ALA A 285 10.44 -22.07 -24.64
C ALA A 285 10.45 -20.59 -25.06
N TYR A 286 10.15 -20.28 -26.32
CA TYR A 286 10.14 -18.90 -26.84
C TYR A 286 8.96 -18.10 -26.30
N GLN A 287 7.79 -18.72 -26.22
CA GLN A 287 6.61 -18.15 -25.58
C GLN A 287 6.87 -17.91 -24.08
N LYS A 288 7.53 -18.85 -23.39
CA LYS A 288 7.95 -18.69 -21.98
C LYS A 288 8.92 -17.51 -21.80
N MET A 289 9.95 -17.36 -22.64
CA MET A 289 10.85 -16.20 -22.62
C MET A 289 10.11 -14.86 -22.77
N THR A 290 8.98 -14.89 -23.47
CA THR A 290 8.16 -13.72 -23.79
C THR A 290 7.15 -13.41 -22.69
N ALA A 291 6.64 -14.44 -22.00
CA ALA A 291 5.66 -14.35 -20.91
C ALA A 291 6.26 -14.21 -19.51
N LEU A 292 7.51 -14.65 -19.30
CA LEU A 292 8.14 -14.76 -18.00
C LEU A 292 9.47 -14.01 -17.92
N ARG A 293 9.88 -13.68 -16.69
CA ARG A 293 11.17 -13.10 -16.34
C ARG A 293 11.77 -13.86 -15.17
N LYS A 294 13.06 -13.63 -14.93
CA LYS A 294 13.76 -14.07 -13.73
C LYS A 294 14.07 -12.88 -12.86
N ILE A 295 13.91 -13.01 -11.55
CA ILE A 295 14.33 -12.01 -10.58
C ILE A 295 15.55 -12.50 -9.80
N GLU A 296 16.52 -11.62 -9.60
CA GLU A 296 17.75 -11.90 -8.87
C GLU A 296 18.07 -10.78 -7.88
N ASN A 297 18.87 -11.09 -6.88
CA ASN A 297 19.41 -10.12 -5.94
C ASN A 297 20.78 -9.65 -6.44
N LYS A 298 20.96 -8.34 -6.54
CA LYS A 298 22.24 -7.70 -6.79
C LYS A 298 22.66 -6.91 -5.55
N TYR A 299 23.84 -7.23 -5.03
CA TYR A 299 24.42 -6.49 -3.91
C TYR A 299 25.37 -5.43 -4.46
N VAL A 300 25.17 -4.20 -4.01
CA VAL A 300 26.06 -3.06 -4.29
C VAL A 300 26.35 -2.37 -2.97
N LYS A 301 27.54 -1.77 -2.86
CA LYS A 301 27.92 -1.01 -1.68
C LYS A 301 26.94 0.16 -1.50
N ASP A 302 26.30 0.23 -0.34
CA ASP A 302 25.40 1.31 0.02
C ASP A 302 26.21 2.60 0.23
N PRO A 303 25.87 3.71 -0.43
CA PRO A 303 26.62 4.94 -0.30
C PRO A 303 26.43 5.64 1.06
N ALA A 304 25.34 5.37 1.78
CA ALA A 304 25.01 6.01 3.05
C ALA A 304 25.71 5.33 4.24
N ASP A 305 25.83 4.00 4.24
CA ASP A 305 26.45 3.27 5.36
C ASP A 305 27.68 2.43 4.99
N GLY A 306 27.96 2.24 3.69
CA GLY A 306 29.13 1.53 3.21
C GLY A 306 29.05 0.01 3.23
N ASN A 307 27.92 -0.60 3.62
CA ASN A 307 27.74 -2.05 3.63
C ASN A 307 27.27 -2.59 2.27
N ASP A 308 27.50 -3.88 2.01
CA ASP A 308 27.12 -4.58 0.77
C ASP A 308 26.16 -5.76 1.03
N VAL A 309 25.33 -5.62 2.08
CA VAL A 309 24.42 -6.67 2.58
C VAL A 309 22.96 -6.46 2.18
N TYR A 310 22.64 -5.33 1.54
CA TYR A 310 21.29 -5.02 1.07
C TYR A 310 21.17 -5.40 -0.40
N ALA A 311 20.17 -6.22 -0.72
CA ALA A 311 19.90 -6.59 -2.10
C ALA A 311 19.12 -5.47 -2.81
N THR A 312 19.46 -5.21 -4.07
CA THR A 312 18.61 -4.55 -5.05
C THR A 312 18.04 -5.63 -5.96
N ASN A 313 16.74 -5.63 -6.23
CA ASN A 313 16.16 -6.62 -7.15
C ASN A 313 16.46 -6.27 -8.61
N VAL A 314 16.83 -7.27 -9.41
CA VAL A 314 17.05 -7.13 -10.85
C VAL A 314 16.17 -8.12 -11.58
N VAL A 315 15.30 -7.62 -12.45
CA VAL A 315 14.46 -8.45 -13.31
C VAL A 315 15.13 -8.58 -14.67
N LYS A 316 15.36 -9.81 -15.13
CA LYS A 316 16.03 -10.13 -16.39
C LYS A 316 15.12 -10.90 -17.32
N ASN A 317 15.34 -10.71 -18.62
CA ASN A 317 14.78 -11.61 -19.63
C ASN A 317 15.35 -13.02 -19.42
N LEU A 318 14.53 -14.04 -19.64
CA LEU A 318 15.00 -15.42 -19.63
C LEU A 318 15.86 -15.71 -20.85
N THR A 319 16.92 -16.51 -20.65
CA THR A 319 17.58 -17.24 -21.72
C THR A 319 16.71 -18.42 -22.18
N GLU A 320 16.97 -18.94 -23.39
CA GLU A 320 16.27 -20.12 -23.89
C GLU A 320 16.51 -21.34 -22.99
N ASP A 321 17.74 -21.52 -22.50
CA ASP A 321 18.10 -22.63 -21.60
C ASP A 321 17.40 -22.54 -20.24
N GLU A 322 17.24 -21.35 -19.68
CA GLU A 322 16.43 -21.16 -18.47
C GLU A 322 14.95 -21.46 -18.75
N ALA A 323 14.40 -21.01 -19.89
CA ALA A 323 13.02 -21.27 -20.25
C ALA A 323 12.73 -22.77 -20.46
N LYS A 324 13.68 -23.52 -21.03
CA LYS A 324 13.58 -24.98 -21.20
C LYS A 324 13.57 -25.75 -19.88
N LYS A 325 14.13 -25.20 -18.80
CA LYS A 325 14.08 -25.80 -17.46
C LYS A 325 12.71 -25.66 -16.79
N LEU A 326 11.84 -24.79 -17.29
CA LEU A 326 10.53 -24.50 -16.69
C LEU A 326 9.49 -25.55 -17.15
N THR A 327 9.60 -26.76 -16.61
CA THR A 327 8.79 -27.93 -17.00
C THR A 327 7.72 -28.32 -15.99
N SER A 328 7.78 -27.78 -14.76
CA SER A 328 6.82 -28.02 -13.69
C SER A 328 6.46 -26.73 -12.97
N PHE A 329 5.35 -26.72 -12.21
CA PHE A 329 5.00 -25.55 -11.41
C PHE A 329 6.11 -25.18 -10.41
N ASP A 330 6.67 -26.17 -9.70
CA ASP A 330 7.77 -25.96 -8.74
C ASP A 330 9.01 -25.35 -9.38
N SER A 331 9.31 -25.70 -10.64
CA SER A 331 10.43 -25.09 -11.37
C SER A 331 10.27 -23.57 -11.55
N LEU A 332 9.05 -23.02 -11.53
CA LEU A 332 8.83 -21.58 -11.53
C LEU A 332 9.27 -20.92 -10.20
N ILE A 333 9.07 -21.62 -9.09
CA ILE A 333 9.48 -21.17 -7.75
C ILE A 333 11.00 -21.27 -7.63
N ASP A 334 11.55 -22.46 -7.91
CA ASP A 334 12.98 -22.76 -7.74
C ASP A 334 13.89 -21.92 -8.63
N ASN A 335 13.41 -21.52 -9.81
CA ASN A 335 14.17 -20.68 -10.74
C ASN A 335 13.85 -19.17 -10.59
N ASN A 336 13.18 -18.76 -9.51
CA ASN A 336 12.88 -17.37 -9.18
C ASN A 336 12.14 -16.63 -10.32
N ILE A 337 11.06 -17.22 -10.80
CA ILE A 337 10.31 -16.73 -11.96
C ILE A 337 9.18 -15.78 -11.55
N LEU A 338 8.91 -14.78 -12.39
CA LEU A 338 7.75 -13.90 -12.31
C LEU A 338 7.18 -13.60 -13.70
N SER A 339 5.94 -13.15 -13.77
CA SER A 339 5.30 -12.74 -15.03
C SER A 339 5.93 -11.48 -15.59
N ALA A 340 6.13 -11.46 -16.92
CA ALA A 340 6.57 -10.29 -17.66
C ALA A 340 5.46 -9.28 -17.96
N ARG A 341 4.19 -9.62 -17.64
CA ARG A 341 3.01 -8.83 -18.04
C ARG A 341 3.02 -7.43 -17.45
N GLU A 342 3.45 -7.30 -16.19
CA GLU A 342 3.47 -6.02 -15.48
C GLU A 342 4.81 -5.71 -14.78
N TYR A 343 5.77 -6.64 -14.83
CA TYR A 343 7.13 -6.45 -14.32
C TYR A 343 8.13 -6.43 -15.47
N LYS A 344 8.67 -5.24 -15.73
CA LYS A 344 9.60 -4.99 -16.84
C LYS A 344 10.99 -5.48 -16.46
N ALA A 345 11.78 -5.88 -17.45
CA ALA A 345 13.20 -6.12 -17.23
C ALA A 345 13.89 -4.81 -16.86
N GLY A 346 14.77 -4.85 -15.87
CA GLY A 346 15.43 -3.68 -15.33
C GLY A 346 15.87 -3.85 -13.89
N THR A 347 16.56 -2.83 -13.38
CA THR A 347 16.91 -2.73 -11.96
C THR A 347 15.77 -2.06 -11.22
N TYR A 348 15.29 -2.71 -10.17
CA TYR A 348 14.32 -2.16 -9.24
C TYR A 348 15.09 -1.64 -8.04
N GLU A 349 15.42 -0.36 -8.09
CA GLU A 349 16.23 0.32 -7.08
C GLU A 349 15.64 0.21 -5.68
N ARG A 350 16.50 0.25 -4.65
CA ARG A 350 16.01 0.29 -3.27
C ARG A 350 15.31 1.62 -3.01
N ASN A 351 14.32 1.60 -2.12
CA ASN A 351 13.52 2.79 -1.77
C ASN A 351 12.77 3.38 -2.98
N GLY A 352 12.30 2.50 -3.87
CA GLY A 352 11.60 2.86 -5.09
C GLY A 352 10.07 2.78 -4.93
N TYR A 353 9.36 3.47 -5.82
CA TYR A 353 7.89 3.55 -5.84
C TYR A 353 7.27 2.34 -6.54
N PHE A 354 7.64 1.13 -6.08
CA PHE A 354 7.18 -0.12 -6.66
C PHE A 354 5.98 -0.69 -5.90
N THR A 355 5.04 -1.27 -6.64
CA THR A 355 3.85 -1.93 -6.10
C THR A 355 3.77 -3.36 -6.63
N ILE A 356 3.23 -4.25 -5.81
CA ILE A 356 2.95 -5.63 -6.23
C ILE A 356 1.61 -5.66 -6.91
N LYS A 357 1.59 -6.16 -8.13
CA LYS A 357 0.37 -6.29 -8.93
C LYS A 357 -0.45 -7.47 -8.47
N LEU A 358 -1.76 -7.27 -8.39
CA LEU A 358 -2.72 -8.25 -7.91
C LEU A 358 -2.85 -9.44 -8.87
N PHE A 359 -2.71 -9.20 -10.18
CA PHE A 359 -2.95 -10.20 -11.23
C PHE A 359 -1.71 -10.61 -12.02
N ALA A 360 -0.51 -10.13 -11.68
CA ALA A 360 0.74 -10.59 -12.27
C ALA A 360 1.51 -11.47 -11.26
N PRO A 361 1.64 -12.79 -11.50
CA PRO A 361 2.26 -13.69 -10.55
C PRO A 361 3.72 -13.36 -10.29
N ILE A 362 4.12 -13.46 -9.02
CA ILE A 362 5.51 -13.63 -8.60
C ILE A 362 5.59 -15.01 -7.94
N PHE A 363 5.95 -16.02 -8.73
CA PHE A 363 6.14 -17.40 -8.25
C PHE A 363 7.36 -17.50 -7.34
N SER A 364 8.38 -16.72 -7.68
CA SER A 364 9.61 -16.56 -6.91
C SER A 364 9.39 -16.42 -5.41
N ALA A 365 10.26 -17.05 -4.65
CA ALA A 365 10.44 -16.89 -3.21
C ALA A 365 11.88 -16.44 -2.90
N LEU A 366 12.44 -15.60 -3.78
CA LEU A 366 13.83 -15.13 -3.72
C LEU A 366 14.17 -14.53 -2.35
N SER A 367 14.93 -15.29 -1.57
CA SER A 367 15.51 -14.90 -0.30
C SER A 367 16.77 -14.07 -0.49
N SER A 368 17.04 -13.13 0.41
CA SER A 368 18.37 -12.54 0.56
C SER A 368 19.31 -13.53 1.26
N GLU A 369 20.54 -13.65 0.75
CA GLU A 369 21.57 -14.52 1.33
C GLU A 369 22.36 -13.83 2.45
N LYS A 370 22.30 -12.50 2.52
CA LYS A 370 23.12 -11.70 3.46
C LYS A 370 22.29 -10.98 4.51
N GLY A 371 21.33 -10.16 4.08
CA GLY A 371 20.64 -9.23 4.96
C GLY A 371 19.21 -9.03 4.49
N THR A 372 18.97 -7.90 3.86
CA THR A 372 17.62 -7.46 3.50
C THR A 372 17.32 -7.75 2.03
N PRO A 373 16.09 -8.20 1.72
CA PRO A 373 15.66 -8.41 0.34
C PRO A 373 15.40 -7.06 -0.36
N GLY A 374 15.46 -7.06 -1.69
CA GLY A 374 15.13 -5.87 -2.46
C GLY A 374 13.64 -5.49 -2.38
N ASP A 375 13.33 -4.30 -2.87
CA ASP A 375 12.02 -3.65 -2.75
C ASP A 375 10.81 -4.45 -3.28
N LEU A 376 10.98 -5.15 -4.41
CA LEU A 376 9.88 -5.88 -5.06
C LEU A 376 9.59 -7.19 -4.31
N MET A 377 10.63 -7.98 -4.07
CA MET A 377 10.48 -9.25 -3.34
C MET A 377 10.14 -9.02 -1.87
N GLY A 378 10.73 -8.00 -1.24
CA GLY A 378 10.43 -7.61 0.13
C GLY A 378 8.94 -7.35 0.33
N ARG A 379 8.30 -6.54 -0.53
CA ARG A 379 6.86 -6.27 -0.42
C ARG A 379 6.02 -7.51 -0.68
N ARG A 380 6.37 -8.33 -1.67
CA ARG A 380 5.62 -9.57 -1.96
C ARG A 380 5.63 -10.51 -0.75
N ILE A 381 6.80 -10.84 -0.22
CA ILE A 381 6.92 -11.75 0.93
C ILE A 381 6.28 -11.14 2.19
N ALA A 382 6.37 -9.83 2.40
CA ALA A 382 5.70 -9.17 3.53
C ALA A 382 4.18 -9.37 3.49
N TYR A 383 3.55 -9.30 2.31
CA TYR A 383 2.12 -9.61 2.18
C TYR A 383 1.80 -11.11 2.34
N GLU A 384 2.67 -12.00 1.86
CA GLU A 384 2.51 -13.45 2.07
C GLU A 384 2.61 -13.81 3.56
N LEU A 385 3.47 -13.13 4.32
CA LEU A 385 3.57 -13.28 5.77
C LEU A 385 2.36 -12.68 6.50
N LEU A 386 1.81 -11.57 6.02
CA LEU A 386 0.55 -11.03 6.53
C LEU A 386 -0.60 -12.03 6.33
N ALA A 387 -0.68 -12.67 5.16
CA ALA A 387 -1.65 -13.72 4.89
C ALA A 387 -1.46 -14.95 5.80
N ALA A 388 -0.21 -15.35 6.05
CA ALA A 388 0.11 -16.57 6.80
C ALA A 388 0.00 -16.40 8.33
N LYS A 389 0.43 -15.26 8.87
CA LYS A 389 0.65 -15.05 10.31
C LYS A 389 0.06 -13.75 10.84
N GLY A 390 -0.52 -12.91 10.00
CA GLY A 390 -1.10 -11.63 10.43
C GLY A 390 -0.06 -10.51 10.53
N PHE A 391 -0.54 -9.32 10.93
CA PHE A 391 0.28 -8.11 10.91
C PHE A 391 1.41 -8.16 11.94
N LYS A 392 1.06 -8.41 13.21
CA LYS A 392 2.01 -8.41 14.33
C LYS A 392 2.99 -9.58 14.31
N ASP A 393 2.52 -10.77 13.94
CA ASP A 393 3.31 -12.01 14.07
C ASP A 393 3.95 -12.46 12.75
N GLY A 394 3.55 -11.87 11.61
CA GLY A 394 4.07 -12.19 10.28
C GLY A 394 4.78 -11.03 9.62
N MET A 395 4.03 -9.98 9.30
CA MET A 395 4.55 -8.84 8.53
C MET A 395 5.57 -8.02 9.33
N VAL A 396 5.22 -7.59 10.56
CA VAL A 396 6.08 -6.73 11.40
C VAL A 396 7.46 -7.34 11.67
N PRO A 397 7.61 -8.61 12.07
CA PRO A 397 8.94 -9.18 12.34
C PRO A 397 9.83 -9.26 11.10
N TYR A 398 9.25 -9.25 9.89
CA TYR A 398 9.98 -9.32 8.63
C TYR A 398 10.45 -7.96 8.09
N ILE A 399 9.69 -6.91 8.36
CA ILE A 399 10.00 -5.55 7.84
C ILE A 399 10.55 -4.60 8.93
N SER A 400 10.70 -5.08 10.16
CA SER A 400 11.27 -4.32 11.29
C SER A 400 12.53 -4.97 11.84
N ASN A 401 13.23 -4.26 12.73
CA ASN A 401 14.38 -4.78 13.46
C ASN A 401 13.99 -5.56 14.74
N GLN A 402 12.78 -6.14 14.81
CA GLN A 402 12.30 -6.87 15.98
C GLN A 402 13.28 -7.96 16.47
N TYR A 403 13.99 -8.62 15.55
CA TYR A 403 14.98 -9.65 15.85
C TYR A 403 16.45 -9.16 15.79
N GLU A 404 16.71 -7.86 15.90
CA GLU A 404 18.07 -7.30 15.86
C GLU A 404 18.95 -7.86 16.99
N GLU A 405 18.44 -7.93 18.22
CA GLU A 405 19.20 -8.48 19.35
C GLU A 405 19.48 -9.99 19.18
N ASP A 406 18.51 -10.74 18.67
CA ASP A 406 18.68 -12.17 18.34
C ASP A 406 19.76 -12.38 17.28
N ALA A 407 19.79 -11.52 16.24
CA ALA A 407 20.82 -11.55 15.20
C ALA A 407 22.20 -11.27 15.78
N LYS A 408 22.31 -10.25 16.63
CA LYS A 408 23.56 -9.88 17.31
C LYS A 408 24.10 -11.01 18.18
N GLN A 409 23.23 -11.67 18.95
CA GLN A 409 23.61 -12.83 19.77
C GLN A 409 24.10 -14.03 18.94
N GLN A 410 23.60 -14.16 17.70
CA GLN A 410 24.03 -15.18 16.74
C GLN A 410 25.28 -14.77 15.94
N GLY A 411 25.88 -13.62 16.23
CA GLY A 411 27.05 -13.10 15.51
C GLY A 411 26.73 -12.52 14.14
N GLN A 412 25.45 -12.37 13.78
CA GLN A 412 25.02 -11.66 12.57
C GLN A 412 25.00 -10.16 12.88
N THR A 413 26.10 -9.47 12.57
CA THR A 413 26.27 -8.05 12.89
C THR A 413 26.54 -7.20 11.65
N ILE A 414 26.21 -5.91 11.75
CA ILE A 414 26.48 -4.89 10.73
C ILE A 414 27.02 -3.63 11.41
N ASN A 415 27.91 -2.90 10.75
CA ASN A 415 28.32 -1.57 11.19
C ASN A 415 27.41 -0.52 10.55
N LEU A 416 26.60 0.14 11.37
CA LEU A 416 25.72 1.22 10.95
C LEU A 416 26.18 2.52 11.59
N TYR A 417 26.70 3.43 10.76
CA TYR A 417 27.16 4.76 11.17
C TYR A 417 28.17 4.72 12.34
N GLY A 418 29.10 3.77 12.30
CA GLY A 418 30.13 3.59 13.33
C GLY A 418 29.69 2.80 14.55
N LYS A 419 28.47 2.25 14.57
CA LYS A 419 27.96 1.41 15.66
C LYS A 419 27.68 -0.01 15.19
N GLU A 420 28.16 -0.98 15.95
CA GLU A 420 27.84 -2.39 15.71
C GLU A 420 26.41 -2.69 16.17
N ARG A 421 25.62 -3.23 15.24
CA ARG A 421 24.21 -3.58 15.39
C ARG A 421 23.95 -4.99 14.88
N GLY A 422 22.81 -5.58 15.24
CA GLY A 422 22.39 -6.86 14.68
C GLY A 422 21.93 -6.72 13.23
N LEU A 423 22.23 -7.71 12.40
CA LEU A 423 21.77 -7.79 11.01
C LEU A 423 20.65 -8.82 10.89
N VAL A 424 19.40 -8.35 10.79
CA VAL A 424 18.23 -9.23 10.63
C VAL A 424 18.20 -9.81 9.23
N THR A 425 18.51 -11.10 9.11
CA THR A 425 18.54 -11.86 7.85
C THR A 425 17.20 -12.53 7.55
N ASP A 426 16.93 -12.80 6.26
CA ASP A 426 15.71 -13.51 5.86
C ASP A 426 15.64 -14.94 6.44
N GLU A 427 16.79 -15.59 6.62
CA GLU A 427 16.89 -16.89 7.29
C GLU A 427 16.47 -16.82 8.76
N LEU A 428 16.97 -15.82 9.50
CA LEU A 428 16.58 -15.61 10.89
C LEU A 428 15.08 -15.36 11.02
N VAL A 429 14.52 -14.51 10.16
CA VAL A 429 13.09 -14.22 10.19
C VAL A 429 12.27 -15.48 9.90
N LEU A 430 12.60 -16.23 8.85
CA LEU A 430 11.88 -17.47 8.52
C LEU A 430 11.86 -18.44 9.70
N LYS A 431 13.03 -18.65 10.31
CA LYS A 431 13.20 -19.54 11.46
C LYS A 431 12.36 -19.09 12.65
N LYS A 432 12.35 -17.79 12.97
CA LYS A 432 11.63 -17.23 14.13
C LYS A 432 10.12 -17.13 13.93
N VAL A 433 9.65 -16.79 12.73
CA VAL A 433 8.21 -16.63 12.43
C VAL A 433 7.51 -17.98 12.34
N PHE A 434 8.19 -19.01 11.83
CA PHE A 434 7.62 -20.34 11.62
C PHE A 434 8.15 -21.41 12.55
N ASP A 435 8.91 -21.04 13.59
CA ASP A 435 9.48 -21.96 14.58
C ASP A 435 10.20 -23.17 13.93
N GLY A 436 10.94 -22.92 12.85
CA GLY A 436 11.68 -23.93 12.10
C GLY A 436 10.82 -24.88 11.23
N LYS A 437 9.52 -24.63 11.05
CA LYS A 437 8.63 -25.42 10.17
C LYS A 437 9.13 -25.48 8.73
N TYR A 438 9.72 -24.39 8.23
CA TYR A 438 10.29 -24.29 6.88
C TYR A 438 11.78 -24.01 6.97
N LYS A 439 12.58 -24.67 6.13
CA LYS A 439 14.03 -24.45 6.04
C LYS A 439 14.37 -23.37 5.03
N THR A 440 13.54 -23.18 4.02
CA THR A 440 13.74 -22.18 2.96
C THR A 440 12.45 -21.43 2.65
N TRP A 441 12.58 -20.23 2.08
CA TRP A 441 11.43 -19.47 1.59
C TRP A 441 10.73 -20.17 0.42
N ALA A 442 11.46 -20.95 -0.38
CA ALA A 442 10.87 -21.79 -1.42
C ALA A 442 9.96 -22.87 -0.81
N GLU A 443 10.40 -23.57 0.25
CA GLU A 443 9.55 -24.53 0.97
C GLU A 443 8.28 -23.87 1.53
N PHE A 444 8.41 -22.68 2.12
CA PHE A 444 7.25 -21.90 2.57
C PHE A 444 6.29 -21.60 1.41
N LYS A 445 6.81 -21.06 0.30
CA LYS A 445 6.02 -20.67 -0.87
C LYS A 445 5.30 -21.88 -1.49
N THR A 446 6.00 -22.99 -1.67
CA THR A 446 5.42 -24.25 -2.15
C THR A 446 4.32 -24.74 -1.22
N ALA A 447 4.53 -24.69 0.10
CA ALA A 447 3.50 -25.08 1.07
C ALA A 447 2.26 -24.16 1.02
N MET A 448 2.45 -22.86 0.78
CA MET A 448 1.32 -21.92 0.64
C MET A 448 0.47 -22.23 -0.60
N TYR A 449 1.10 -22.59 -1.73
CA TYR A 449 0.36 -23.06 -2.92
C TYR A 449 -0.32 -24.40 -2.65
N GLN A 450 0.39 -25.37 -2.06
CA GLN A 450 -0.14 -26.70 -1.79
C GLN A 450 -1.37 -26.66 -0.87
N GLU A 451 -1.35 -25.80 0.15
CA GLU A 451 -2.51 -25.57 1.03
C GLU A 451 -3.79 -25.22 0.24
N ARG A 452 -3.68 -24.42 -0.83
CA ARG A 452 -4.84 -24.05 -1.66
C ARG A 452 -5.20 -25.16 -2.63
N VAL A 453 -4.20 -25.82 -3.22
CA VAL A 453 -4.40 -26.97 -4.11
C VAL A 453 -5.20 -28.06 -3.40
N ASP A 454 -4.88 -28.35 -2.13
CA ASP A 454 -5.59 -29.32 -1.30
C ASP A 454 -7.06 -28.94 -1.03
N GLN A 455 -7.44 -27.68 -1.26
CA GLN A 455 -8.80 -27.16 -1.11
C GLN A 455 -9.57 -27.04 -2.43
N PHE A 456 -8.95 -27.31 -3.57
CA PHE A 456 -9.59 -27.15 -4.88
C PHE A 456 -10.86 -27.98 -5.06
N GLY A 457 -10.95 -29.14 -4.42
CA GLY A 457 -12.17 -29.96 -4.37
C GLY A 457 -13.33 -29.32 -3.61
N ASN A 458 -13.06 -28.29 -2.81
CA ASN A 458 -14.04 -27.55 -2.01
C ASN A 458 -14.31 -26.15 -2.59
N LEU A 459 -13.93 -25.85 -3.84
CA LEU A 459 -14.15 -24.53 -4.42
C LEU A 459 -15.65 -24.19 -4.47
N LYS A 460 -16.04 -23.06 -3.88
CA LYS A 460 -17.41 -22.56 -4.02
C LYS A 460 -17.68 -22.15 -5.47
N GLN A 461 -18.89 -22.43 -5.92
CA GLN A 461 -19.38 -21.95 -7.21
C GLN A 461 -19.25 -20.42 -7.30
N VAL A 462 -18.83 -19.91 -8.45
CA VAL A 462 -18.73 -18.46 -8.73
C VAL A 462 -19.33 -18.11 -10.08
N THR A 463 -20.03 -16.98 -10.15
CA THR A 463 -20.60 -16.44 -11.39
C THR A 463 -19.99 -15.07 -11.70
N PHE A 464 -19.49 -14.90 -12.92
CA PHE A 464 -18.88 -13.64 -13.37
C PHE A 464 -19.25 -13.32 -14.82
N LYS A 465 -19.02 -12.05 -15.21
CA LYS A 465 -19.17 -11.62 -16.61
C LYS A 465 -18.04 -12.23 -17.44
N ASP A 466 -18.38 -12.98 -18.47
CA ASP A 466 -17.43 -13.68 -19.34
C ASP A 466 -16.61 -12.67 -20.16
N PRO A 467 -15.31 -12.50 -19.86
CA PRO A 467 -14.47 -11.53 -20.57
C PRO A 467 -14.13 -11.97 -22.01
N THR A 468 -14.41 -13.21 -22.40
CA THR A 468 -14.19 -13.70 -23.77
C THR A 468 -15.26 -13.19 -24.75
N LYS A 469 -16.40 -12.72 -24.25
CA LYS A 469 -17.49 -12.15 -25.05
C LYS A 469 -17.31 -10.64 -25.21
N ARG A 470 -17.70 -10.10 -26.36
CA ARG A 470 -17.67 -8.65 -26.62
C ARG A 470 -18.83 -7.94 -25.92
N TRP A 471 -18.57 -6.71 -25.48
CA TRP A 471 -19.61 -5.77 -25.06
C TRP A 471 -20.61 -5.55 -26.22
N PRO A 472 -21.92 -5.37 -25.98
CA PRO A 472 -22.60 -5.23 -24.68
C PRO A 472 -23.12 -6.53 -24.07
N SER A 473 -23.03 -7.65 -24.78
CA SER A 473 -23.73 -8.89 -24.41
C SER A 473 -23.11 -9.65 -23.23
N TYR A 474 -21.88 -9.32 -22.79
CA TYR A 474 -21.06 -10.03 -21.77
C TYR A 474 -21.85 -11.11 -21.05
N GLY A 475 -21.90 -12.32 -21.65
CA GLY A 475 -22.67 -13.41 -21.06
C GLY A 475 -22.18 -13.68 -19.65
N THR A 476 -23.00 -14.28 -18.80
CA THR A 476 -22.53 -14.76 -17.51
C THR A 476 -21.91 -16.15 -17.68
N LYS A 477 -20.80 -16.39 -16.99
CA LYS A 477 -20.22 -17.72 -16.85
C LYS A 477 -20.27 -18.12 -15.39
N THR A 478 -20.80 -19.30 -15.13
CA THR A 478 -20.84 -19.91 -13.80
C THR A 478 -19.89 -21.08 -13.80
N ILE A 479 -18.98 -21.09 -12.83
CA ILE A 479 -17.95 -22.10 -12.70
C ILE A 479 -18.18 -22.87 -11.41
N ASN A 480 -18.16 -24.20 -11.50
CA ASN A 480 -18.50 -25.09 -10.39
C ASN A 480 -17.29 -25.78 -9.76
N ASN A 481 -16.15 -25.78 -10.44
CA ASN A 481 -14.94 -26.47 -10.00
C ASN A 481 -13.68 -25.81 -10.59
N VAL A 482 -12.52 -26.18 -10.06
CA VAL A 482 -11.24 -25.61 -10.48
C VAL A 482 -10.83 -26.05 -11.89
N ASP A 483 -11.23 -27.23 -12.37
CA ASP A 483 -10.87 -27.71 -13.71
C ASP A 483 -11.47 -26.84 -14.83
N GLU A 484 -12.69 -26.35 -14.63
CA GLU A 484 -13.32 -25.37 -15.51
C GLU A 484 -12.56 -24.03 -15.50
N LEU A 485 -12.04 -23.60 -14.34
CA LEU A 485 -11.17 -22.42 -14.26
C LEU A 485 -9.83 -22.65 -14.95
N GLN A 486 -9.22 -23.83 -14.80
CA GLN A 486 -7.97 -24.18 -15.48
C GLN A 486 -8.13 -24.09 -16.99
N LYS A 487 -9.21 -24.66 -17.56
CA LYS A 487 -9.48 -24.58 -19.01
C LYS A 487 -9.62 -23.14 -19.51
N LEU A 488 -10.28 -22.28 -18.73
CA LEU A 488 -10.37 -20.86 -19.05
C LEU A 488 -9.03 -20.14 -18.99
N MET A 489 -8.21 -20.45 -17.99
CA MET A 489 -6.87 -19.89 -17.85
C MET A 489 -5.97 -20.35 -19.01
N ASP A 490 -6.10 -21.61 -19.39
CA ASP A 490 -5.44 -22.23 -20.54
C ASP A 490 -5.74 -21.51 -21.85
N GLU A 491 -7.02 -21.30 -22.15
CA GLU A 491 -7.46 -20.53 -23.31
C GLU A 491 -6.90 -19.09 -23.28
N ALA A 492 -6.96 -18.43 -22.11
CA ALA A 492 -6.50 -17.05 -21.95
C ALA A 492 -4.97 -16.91 -22.10
N VAL A 493 -4.19 -17.85 -21.54
CA VAL A 493 -2.73 -17.86 -21.65
C VAL A 493 -2.29 -18.11 -23.09
N LEU A 494 -2.92 -19.06 -23.79
CA LEU A 494 -2.62 -19.31 -25.19
C LEU A 494 -2.99 -18.10 -26.08
N GLN A 495 -4.11 -17.43 -25.79
CA GLN A 495 -4.51 -16.20 -26.47
C GLN A 495 -3.48 -15.08 -26.27
N ASP A 496 -3.01 -14.87 -25.05
CA ASP A 496 -1.97 -13.86 -24.75
C ASP A 496 -0.61 -14.21 -25.38
N ALA A 497 -0.29 -15.50 -25.52
CA ALA A 497 0.96 -15.96 -26.11
C ALA A 497 0.99 -15.89 -27.65
N THR A 498 -0.18 -16.01 -28.30
CA THR A 498 -0.31 -16.01 -29.77
C THR A 498 -0.82 -14.68 -30.34
N GLY A 499 -1.39 -13.81 -29.49
CA GLY A 499 -1.93 -12.52 -29.89
C GLY A 499 -0.88 -11.48 -30.29
N THR A 500 -1.31 -10.48 -31.05
CA THR A 500 -0.46 -9.35 -31.47
C THR A 500 -0.01 -8.52 -30.26
N ARG A 501 1.30 -8.35 -30.09
CA ARG A 501 1.86 -7.45 -29.07
C ARG A 501 2.00 -6.04 -29.62
N TRP A 502 1.21 -5.12 -29.06
CA TRP A 502 1.26 -3.69 -29.39
C TRP A 502 2.34 -2.98 -28.59
N SER A 503 2.90 -1.90 -29.14
CA SER A 503 3.88 -1.06 -28.44
C SER A 503 3.29 -0.31 -27.24
N ASN A 504 1.98 -0.06 -27.26
CA ASN A 504 1.20 0.59 -26.20
C ASN A 504 0.39 -0.40 -25.35
N TYR A 505 0.89 -1.63 -25.20
CA TYR A 505 0.22 -2.71 -24.46
C TYR A 505 -0.26 -2.27 -23.08
N ASN A 506 -1.55 -2.40 -22.84
CA ASN A 506 -2.19 -2.20 -21.55
C ASN A 506 -2.83 -3.50 -21.09
N PRO A 507 -2.33 -4.17 -20.03
CA PRO A 507 -2.87 -5.43 -19.52
C PRO A 507 -4.39 -5.42 -19.31
N GLU A 508 -4.95 -4.29 -18.88
CA GLU A 508 -6.39 -4.13 -18.62
C GLU A 508 -7.25 -4.31 -19.89
N ILE A 509 -6.70 -3.97 -21.05
CA ILE A 509 -7.41 -3.96 -22.34
C ILE A 509 -6.91 -5.08 -23.25
N ASP A 510 -5.64 -5.48 -23.14
CA ASP A 510 -4.99 -6.31 -24.14
C ASP A 510 -4.72 -7.74 -23.64
N SER A 511 -4.72 -7.99 -22.32
CA SER A 511 -4.49 -9.32 -21.75
C SER A 511 -5.81 -10.05 -21.48
N ALA A 512 -6.02 -11.19 -22.12
CA ALA A 512 -7.09 -12.12 -21.78
C ALA A 512 -6.91 -12.67 -20.36
N VAL A 513 -5.67 -12.96 -19.95
CA VAL A 513 -5.35 -13.46 -18.60
C VAL A 513 -5.72 -12.43 -17.54
N HIS A 514 -5.31 -11.16 -17.70
CA HIS A 514 -5.61 -10.10 -16.73
C HIS A 514 -7.12 -9.89 -16.59
N LYS A 515 -7.86 -9.83 -17.71
CA LYS A 515 -9.32 -9.69 -17.70
C LYS A 515 -10.02 -10.85 -17.00
N LEU A 516 -9.59 -12.08 -17.25
CA LEU A 516 -10.12 -13.27 -16.59
C LEU A 516 -9.88 -13.23 -15.08
N LYS A 517 -8.64 -12.94 -14.66
CA LYS A 517 -8.29 -12.82 -13.23
C LYS A 517 -9.10 -11.71 -12.55
N ARG A 518 -9.24 -10.55 -13.20
CA ARG A 518 -10.04 -9.43 -12.70
C ARG A 518 -11.51 -9.82 -12.52
N ALA A 519 -12.10 -10.49 -13.50
CA ALA A 519 -13.50 -10.91 -13.44
C ALA A 519 -13.76 -11.91 -12.30
N ILE A 520 -12.90 -12.92 -12.16
CA ILE A 520 -12.99 -13.93 -11.10
C ILE A 520 -12.78 -13.31 -9.72
N PHE A 521 -11.71 -12.52 -9.55
CA PHE A 521 -11.39 -11.88 -8.28
C PHE A 521 -12.53 -10.99 -7.80
N LYS A 522 -13.08 -10.16 -8.69
CA LYS A 522 -14.20 -9.29 -8.36
C LYS A 522 -15.45 -10.07 -7.97
N ALA A 523 -15.75 -11.17 -8.67
CA ALA A 523 -16.90 -11.99 -8.34
C ALA A 523 -16.76 -12.62 -6.95
N TYR A 524 -15.59 -13.13 -6.60
CA TYR A 524 -15.33 -13.62 -5.24
C TYR A 524 -15.35 -12.50 -4.19
N LEU A 525 -14.78 -11.32 -4.48
CA LEU A 525 -14.83 -10.16 -3.59
C LEU A 525 -16.28 -9.81 -3.23
N ALA A 526 -17.18 -9.79 -4.22
CA ALA A 526 -18.60 -9.55 -4.00
C ALA A 526 -19.30 -10.71 -3.27
N GLN A 527 -19.12 -11.95 -3.73
CA GLN A 527 -19.77 -13.15 -3.18
C GLN A 527 -19.40 -13.41 -1.71
N THR A 528 -18.17 -13.09 -1.32
CA THR A 528 -17.65 -13.31 0.04
C THR A 528 -17.81 -12.10 0.96
N ASN A 529 -18.53 -11.07 0.51
CA ASN A 529 -18.73 -9.81 1.22
C ASN A 529 -17.40 -9.21 1.71
N ASP A 530 -16.53 -8.85 0.75
CA ASP A 530 -15.16 -8.38 0.95
C ASP A 530 -14.27 -9.39 1.68
N PHE A 531 -14.26 -10.64 1.20
CA PHE A 531 -13.41 -11.70 1.75
C PHE A 531 -13.58 -11.93 3.25
N ARG A 532 -14.80 -11.77 3.78
CA ARG A 532 -15.14 -12.16 5.16
C ARG A 532 -15.24 -13.68 5.31
N SER A 533 -15.59 -14.38 4.24
CA SER A 533 -15.62 -15.83 4.18
C SER A 533 -14.64 -16.36 3.13
N SER A 534 -14.10 -17.56 3.35
CA SER A 534 -13.28 -18.25 2.36
C SER A 534 -14.04 -18.53 1.06
N ILE A 535 -13.30 -18.61 -0.05
CA ILE A 535 -13.79 -19.08 -1.35
C ILE A 535 -13.91 -20.61 -1.42
N PHE A 536 -13.43 -21.32 -0.40
CA PHE A 536 -13.60 -22.75 -0.25
C PHE A 536 -14.73 -23.04 0.75
N GLU A 537 -15.43 -24.16 0.56
CA GLU A 537 -16.36 -24.71 1.54
C GLU A 537 -15.57 -25.18 2.77
N ASN A 538 -16.08 -24.86 3.97
CA ASN A 538 -15.48 -25.40 5.19
C ASN A 538 -15.60 -26.92 5.15
N LYS A 539 -14.50 -27.66 5.41
CA LYS A 539 -14.58 -29.08 5.73
C LYS A 539 -15.54 -29.21 6.92
N LYS A 540 -16.73 -29.77 6.68
CA LYS A 540 -17.65 -30.15 7.75
C LYS A 540 -17.06 -31.26 8.61
#